data_AF-A0A3G4VVC8-F1
#
_entry.id   AF-A0A3G4VVC8-F1
#
_cell.length_a   1.000
_cell.length_b   1.000
_cell.length_c   1.000
_cell.angle_alpha   90.00
_cell.angle_beta   90.00
_cell.angle_gamma   90.00
#
_symmetry.space_group_name_H-M   'P 1'
#
loop_
_entity.id
_entity.type
_entity.pdbx_description
1 polymer ?
#
loop_
_entity_poly.entity_id
_entity_poly.type
_entity_poly.pdbx_seq_one_letter_code
_entity_poly.pdbx_strand_id
1 'polypeptide(L)'
;MTSCIGGSTLCNTHGTSSASALASASAALLWSAHPDWTNNQVLRVLLNTAGKPKDGAKRNDYIGYGVVRPRVAVPNPGDPGPANEFPLPDLTAVEASAAADVKAPESGKPVAVPQAEEAEEGVGGRLFWVALGLGVCVVVGGAVGTVVRRRRGA
;
A
#
# COMPACT_ATOMS: atom_id res chain seq x y z
N MET A 1 19.51 6.79 -13.71
CA MET A 1 19.90 5.63 -12.88
C MET A 1 20.82 6.15 -11.81
N THR A 2 20.27 6.43 -10.62
CA THR A 2 21.05 7.04 -9.54
C THR A 2 21.88 5.95 -8.88
N SER A 3 23.19 5.98 -9.11
CA SER A 3 24.18 5.15 -8.41
C SER A 3 23.97 5.22 -6.90
N CYS A 4 24.12 4.10 -6.20
CA CYS A 4 24.22 4.07 -4.75
C CYS A 4 25.35 4.99 -4.28
N ILE A 5 25.19 5.58 -3.09
CA ILE A 5 26.28 6.30 -2.41
C ILE A 5 27.40 5.27 -2.17
N GLY A 6 28.52 5.41 -2.90
CA GLY A 6 29.65 4.49 -2.83
C GLY A 6 29.96 3.69 -4.11
N GLY A 7 29.18 3.85 -5.20
CA GLY A 7 29.53 3.29 -6.52
C GLY A 7 29.37 1.76 -6.66
N SER A 8 28.76 1.10 -5.68
CA SER A 8 28.38 -0.32 -5.77
C SER A 8 27.09 -0.50 -6.57
N THR A 9 26.94 -1.66 -7.21
CA THR A 9 25.70 -2.07 -7.90
C THR A 9 24.54 -2.29 -6.92
N LEU A 10 24.83 -2.55 -5.64
CA LEU A 10 23.86 -2.77 -4.58
C LEU A 10 23.97 -1.69 -3.52
N CYS A 11 22.84 -1.08 -3.14
CA CYS A 11 22.79 -0.07 -2.09
C CYS A 11 22.50 -0.75 -0.75
N ASN A 12 23.32 -0.48 0.27
CA ASN A 12 22.96 -0.77 1.65
C ASN A 12 22.20 0.42 2.23
N THR A 13 20.96 0.21 2.65
CA THR A 13 20.11 1.24 3.25
C THR A 13 19.44 0.72 4.52
N HIS A 14 19.05 1.63 5.40
CA HIS A 14 18.33 1.34 6.63
C HIS A 14 17.08 2.22 6.70
N GLY A 15 15.99 1.67 7.21
CA GLY A 15 14.74 2.40 7.39
C GLY A 15 13.53 1.49 7.41
N THR A 16 12.43 2.01 7.93
CA THR A 16 11.15 1.31 7.96
C THR A 16 10.62 1.05 6.54
N SER A 17 10.99 1.85 5.55
CA SER A 17 10.63 1.63 4.14
C SER A 17 11.06 0.25 3.63
N SER A 18 12.29 -0.18 3.94
CA SER A 18 12.79 -1.51 3.57
C SER A 18 12.06 -2.62 4.34
N ALA A 19 11.71 -2.37 5.60
CA ALA A 19 10.91 -3.31 6.40
C ALA A 19 9.48 -3.47 5.84
N SER A 20 8.83 -2.36 5.45
CA SER A 20 7.52 -2.36 4.80
C SER A 20 7.54 -3.11 3.47
N ALA A 21 8.59 -2.94 2.67
CA ALA A 21 8.75 -3.70 1.43
C ALA A 21 8.80 -5.21 1.68
N LEU A 22 9.55 -5.65 2.71
CA LEU A 22 9.61 -7.06 3.10
C LEU A 22 8.27 -7.59 3.64
N ALA A 23 7.55 -6.79 4.42
CA ALA A 23 6.22 -7.14 4.92
C ALA A 23 5.22 -7.32 3.77
N SER A 24 5.13 -6.36 2.86
CA SER A 24 4.23 -6.43 1.69
C SER A 24 4.60 -7.57 0.74
N ALA A 25 5.89 -7.80 0.49
CA ALA A 25 6.36 -8.93 -0.31
C ALA A 25 5.98 -10.28 0.34
N SER A 26 6.11 -10.39 1.66
CA SER A 26 5.71 -11.59 2.40
C SER A 26 4.21 -11.85 2.32
N ALA A 27 3.39 -10.80 2.47
CA ALA A 27 1.94 -10.88 2.31
C ALA A 27 1.56 -11.29 0.89
N ALA A 28 2.17 -10.69 -0.13
CA ALA A 28 1.92 -11.04 -1.53
C ALA A 28 2.33 -12.48 -1.85
N LEU A 29 3.46 -12.97 -1.34
CA LEU A 29 3.87 -14.36 -1.49
C LEU A 29 2.86 -15.31 -0.87
N LEU A 30 2.42 -15.03 0.36
CA LEU A 30 1.43 -15.84 1.05
C LEU A 30 0.10 -15.86 0.29
N TRP A 31 -0.36 -14.69 -0.18
CA TRP A 31 -1.59 -14.59 -0.96
C TRP A 31 -1.47 -15.26 -2.33
N SER A 32 -0.30 -15.22 -2.97
CA SER A 32 -0.08 -15.94 -4.23
C SER A 32 -0.17 -17.46 -4.09
N ALA A 33 0.18 -18.00 -2.92
CA ALA A 33 0.02 -19.41 -2.60
C ALA A 33 -1.43 -19.77 -2.20
N HIS A 34 -2.21 -18.78 -1.76
CA HIS A 34 -3.59 -18.94 -1.28
C HIS A 34 -4.52 -17.87 -1.88
N PRO A 35 -4.79 -17.92 -3.20
CA PRO A 35 -5.50 -16.85 -3.92
C PRO A 35 -6.96 -16.67 -3.47
N ASP A 36 -7.54 -17.67 -2.80
CA ASP A 36 -8.89 -17.68 -2.25
C ASP A 36 -9.01 -17.00 -0.88
N TRP A 37 -7.89 -16.70 -0.22
CA TRP A 37 -7.90 -16.08 1.10
C TRP A 37 -8.25 -14.60 1.05
N THR A 38 -8.92 -14.14 2.12
CA THR A 38 -9.17 -12.71 2.33
C THR A 38 -7.96 -11.99 2.94
N ASN A 39 -7.98 -10.67 2.90
CA ASN A 39 -7.00 -9.82 3.58
C ASN A 39 -6.90 -10.14 5.09
N ASN A 40 -8.02 -10.43 5.75
CA ASN A 40 -8.05 -10.79 7.17
C ASN A 40 -7.33 -12.10 7.44
N GLN A 41 -7.52 -13.10 6.58
CA GLN A 41 -6.88 -14.41 6.67
C GLN A 41 -5.37 -14.31 6.45
N VAL A 42 -4.94 -13.58 5.42
CA VAL A 42 -3.52 -13.29 5.15
C VAL A 42 -2.90 -12.57 6.35
N LEU A 43 -3.56 -11.53 6.87
CA LEU A 43 -3.08 -10.79 8.04
C LEU A 43 -2.97 -11.69 9.28
N ARG A 44 -3.97 -12.52 9.54
CA ARG A 44 -4.00 -13.43 10.69
C ARG A 44 -2.84 -14.42 10.65
N VAL A 45 -2.56 -15.02 9.49
CA VAL A 45 -1.41 -15.94 9.33
C VAL A 45 -0.08 -15.22 9.56
N LEU A 46 0.09 -14.00 9.03
CA LEU A 46 1.30 -13.22 9.27
C LEU A 46 1.48 -12.90 10.76
N LEU A 47 0.41 -12.60 11.49
CA LEU A 47 0.43 -12.35 12.93
C LEU A 47 0.73 -13.62 13.75
N ASN A 48 0.13 -14.74 13.37
CA ASN A 48 0.30 -16.03 14.06
C ASN A 48 1.72 -16.58 13.92
N THR A 49 2.37 -16.32 12.78
CA THR A 49 3.72 -16.82 12.46
C THR A 49 4.83 -15.81 12.74
N ALA A 50 4.50 -14.59 13.17
CA ALA A 50 5.45 -13.54 13.48
C ALA A 50 6.46 -13.95 14.56
N GLY A 51 7.70 -13.47 14.43
CA GLY A 51 8.70 -13.54 15.48
C GLY A 51 8.34 -12.61 16.63
N LYS A 52 7.74 -13.16 17.69
CA LYS A 52 7.23 -12.43 18.87
C LYS A 52 8.32 -11.63 19.60
N PRO A 53 7.93 -10.58 20.36
CA PRO A 53 8.79 -9.94 21.35
C PRO A 53 9.47 -10.92 22.30
N LYS A 54 10.74 -10.64 22.66
CA LYS A 54 11.54 -11.50 23.55
C LYS A 54 11.16 -11.38 25.03
N ASP A 55 10.49 -10.29 25.40
CA ASP A 55 9.93 -10.04 26.73
C ASP A 55 8.67 -10.89 27.01
N GLY A 56 8.21 -11.68 26.03
CA GLY A 56 7.01 -12.51 26.12
C GLY A 56 5.70 -11.74 25.91
N ALA A 57 5.77 -10.42 25.66
CA ALA A 57 4.60 -9.62 25.36
C ALA A 57 3.96 -10.05 24.03
N LYS A 58 2.64 -9.95 23.93
CA LYS A 58 1.92 -10.21 22.67
C LYS A 58 2.22 -9.14 21.61
N ARG A 59 2.39 -7.89 22.05
CA ARG A 59 2.71 -6.70 21.26
C ARG A 59 3.57 -5.77 22.12
N ASN A 60 4.52 -5.06 21.51
CA ASN A 60 5.15 -3.89 22.10
C ASN A 60 5.28 -2.75 21.07
N ASP A 61 5.70 -1.57 21.50
CA ASP A 61 5.75 -0.39 20.63
C ASP A 61 6.97 -0.33 19.69
N TYR A 62 7.92 -1.27 19.81
CA TYR A 62 9.12 -1.31 18.98
C TYR A 62 8.96 -2.19 17.74
N ILE A 63 8.35 -3.38 17.89
CA ILE A 63 8.17 -4.35 16.79
C ILE A 63 6.71 -4.76 16.59
N GLY A 64 5.77 -4.10 17.26
CA GLY A 64 4.36 -4.45 17.20
C GLY A 64 4.15 -5.90 17.64
N TYR A 65 3.44 -6.67 16.81
CA TYR A 65 3.18 -8.09 17.03
C TYR A 65 4.36 -9.01 16.69
N GLY A 66 5.43 -8.47 16.08
CA GLY A 66 6.64 -9.21 15.76
C GLY A 66 7.13 -9.03 14.33
N VAL A 67 8.21 -9.73 13.99
CA VAL A 67 8.84 -9.68 12.68
C VAL A 67 8.19 -10.68 11.72
N VAL A 68 7.90 -10.29 10.47
CA VAL A 68 7.38 -11.20 9.44
C VAL A 68 8.35 -12.34 9.15
N ARG A 69 7.84 -13.56 9.00
CA ARG A 69 8.63 -14.78 8.76
C ARG A 69 8.11 -15.55 7.54
N PRO A 70 8.33 -15.08 6.30
CA PRO A 70 7.82 -15.75 5.10
C PRO A 70 8.29 -17.21 4.97
N ARG A 71 9.49 -17.53 5.47
CA ARG A 71 10.02 -18.91 5.54
C ARG A 71 9.20 -19.85 6.43
N VAL A 72 8.37 -19.32 7.31
CA VAL A 72 7.46 -20.09 8.17
C VAL A 72 6.02 -19.95 7.66
N ALA A 73 5.59 -18.71 7.41
CA ALA A 73 4.23 -18.37 7.01
C ALA A 73 3.79 -19.06 5.72
N VAL A 74 4.65 -19.12 4.70
CA VAL A 74 4.29 -19.70 3.40
C VAL A 74 4.22 -21.23 3.43
N PRO A 75 5.23 -21.96 3.92
CA PRO A 75 5.17 -23.43 3.93
C PRO A 75 4.28 -24.01 5.03
N ASN A 76 4.12 -23.32 6.16
CA ASN A 76 3.34 -23.80 7.30
C ASN A 76 2.48 -22.64 7.88
N PRO A 77 1.44 -22.19 7.13
CA PRO A 77 0.64 -21.04 7.52
C PRO A 77 -0.21 -21.25 8.78
N GLY A 78 -0.53 -22.50 9.11
CA GLY A 78 -1.52 -22.82 10.15
C GLY A 78 -2.95 -22.50 9.71
N ASP A 79 -3.83 -22.28 10.68
CA ASP A 79 -5.24 -21.93 10.41
C ASP A 79 -5.39 -20.42 10.14
N PRO A 80 -5.87 -20.02 8.93
CA PRO A 80 -6.16 -18.62 8.62
C PRO A 80 -7.40 -18.07 9.34
N GLY A 81 -8.24 -18.92 9.93
CA GLY A 81 -9.47 -18.54 10.60
C GLY A 81 -10.57 -18.01 9.66
N PRO A 82 -11.67 -17.45 10.22
CA PRO A 82 -12.78 -16.92 9.44
C PRO A 82 -12.40 -15.72 8.58
N ALA A 83 -12.90 -15.71 7.34
CA ALA A 83 -12.64 -14.70 6.32
C ALA A 83 -13.11 -13.26 6.70
N ASN A 84 -14.20 -13.17 7.45
CA ASN A 84 -14.90 -11.91 7.73
C ASN A 84 -14.60 -11.35 9.13
N GLU A 85 -13.59 -11.89 9.82
CA GLU A 85 -13.24 -11.45 11.18
C GLU A 85 -11.87 -10.76 11.17
N PHE A 86 -11.84 -9.50 11.57
CA PHE A 86 -10.60 -8.74 11.63
C PHE A 86 -9.72 -9.22 12.80
N PRO A 87 -8.45 -9.63 12.56
CA PRO A 87 -7.63 -10.30 13.57
C PRO A 87 -7.04 -9.38 14.65
N LEU A 88 -7.27 -8.06 14.58
CA LEU A 88 -6.68 -7.06 15.48
C LEU A 88 -7.76 -6.16 16.12
N PRO A 89 -8.51 -6.66 17.12
CA PRO A 89 -9.63 -5.91 17.71
C PRO A 89 -9.19 -4.59 18.38
N ASP A 90 -7.97 -4.52 18.91
CA ASP A 90 -7.41 -3.29 19.50
C ASP A 90 -7.34 -2.13 18.48
N LEU A 91 -7.03 -2.42 17.21
CA LEU A 91 -6.97 -1.39 16.18
C LEU A 91 -8.35 -0.93 15.74
N THR A 92 -9.38 -1.79 15.80
CA THR A 92 -10.76 -1.38 15.49
C THR A 92 -11.29 -0.36 16.50
N ALA A 93 -10.85 -0.44 17.76
CA ALA A 93 -11.17 0.54 18.77
C ALA A 93 -10.48 1.89 18.50
N VAL A 94 -9.24 1.86 17.99
CA VAL A 94 -8.48 3.07 17.62
C VAL A 94 -9.10 3.75 16.39
N GLU A 95 -9.53 3.00 15.38
CA GLU A 95 -10.16 3.54 14.17
C GLU A 95 -11.52 4.18 14.49
N ALA A 96 -12.32 3.55 15.36
CA ALA A 96 -13.55 4.13 15.89
C ALA A 96 -13.30 5.41 16.72
N SER A 97 -12.17 5.48 17.43
CA SER A 97 -11.78 6.66 18.21
C SER A 97 -11.24 7.80 17.34
N ALA A 98 -10.53 7.48 16.25
CA ALA A 98 -10.05 8.47 15.27
C ALA A 98 -11.20 9.04 14.42
N ALA A 99 -12.24 8.25 14.15
CA ALA A 99 -13.46 8.72 13.49
C ALA A 99 -14.32 9.64 14.38
N ALA A 100 -14.21 9.54 15.71
CA ALA A 100 -14.90 10.43 16.66
C ALA A 100 -14.22 11.81 16.81
N ASP A 101 -12.95 11.95 16.42
CA ASP A 101 -12.17 13.19 16.54
C ASP A 101 -12.24 14.09 15.29
N VAL A 102 -12.86 13.62 14.20
CA VAL A 102 -13.17 14.47 13.04
C VAL A 102 -14.49 15.21 13.29
N LYS A 103 -14.42 16.24 14.15
CA LYS A 103 -15.45 17.27 14.17
C LYS A 103 -15.36 18.03 12.85
N ALA A 104 -16.31 17.80 11.95
CA ALA A 104 -16.46 18.58 10.72
C ALA A 104 -16.46 20.08 11.08
N PRO A 105 -15.61 20.93 10.45
CA PRO A 105 -15.71 22.36 10.65
C PRO A 105 -17.01 22.86 10.01
N GLU A 106 -17.83 23.46 10.85
CA GLU A 106 -19.07 24.15 10.53
C GLU A 106 -18.79 25.37 9.64
N SER A 107 -19.67 25.58 8.65
CA SER A 107 -19.63 26.63 7.64
C SER A 107 -19.35 28.05 8.19
N GLY A 108 -18.36 28.72 7.59
CA GLY A 108 -18.21 30.18 7.59
C GLY A 108 -17.93 30.67 6.17
N LYS A 109 -18.88 31.41 5.58
CA LYS A 109 -18.83 32.03 4.23
C LYS A 109 -17.86 33.25 4.17
N PRO A 110 -17.67 33.93 3.03
CA PRO A 110 -16.70 33.60 1.98
C PRO A 110 -15.75 34.79 1.66
N VAL A 111 -14.57 34.52 1.09
CA VAL A 111 -13.87 35.51 0.25
C VAL A 111 -13.87 34.95 -1.18
N ALA A 112 -14.52 35.70 -2.06
CA ALA A 112 -14.78 35.40 -3.47
C ALA A 112 -13.52 35.70 -4.33
N VAL A 113 -13.21 35.17 -5.53
CA VAL A 113 -13.88 34.47 -6.66
C VAL A 113 -12.73 33.88 -7.54
N PRO A 114 -12.89 32.95 -8.53
CA PRO A 114 -14.01 32.07 -8.94
C PRO A 114 -13.72 30.56 -8.72
N GLN A 115 -14.65 29.77 -8.19
CA GLN A 115 -15.68 28.98 -8.92
C GLN A 115 -15.14 28.19 -10.13
N ALA A 116 -15.27 26.87 -10.18
CA ALA A 116 -16.53 26.16 -9.96
C ALA A 116 -16.47 24.99 -8.95
N GLU A 117 -17.25 25.14 -7.87
CA GLU A 117 -18.08 24.08 -7.29
C GLU A 117 -19.26 23.83 -8.27
N GLU A 118 -19.93 22.68 -8.39
CA GLU A 118 -20.23 21.61 -7.45
C GLU A 118 -20.85 20.42 -8.20
N ALA A 119 -20.80 19.25 -7.57
CA ALA A 119 -21.75 18.13 -7.59
C ALA A 119 -22.49 17.75 -8.89
N GLU A 120 -22.32 16.50 -9.32
CA GLU A 120 -23.37 15.46 -9.33
C GLU A 120 -22.92 14.29 -10.21
N GLU A 121 -23.36 13.10 -9.84
CA GLU A 121 -23.06 11.86 -10.53
C GLU A 121 -23.52 11.93 -11.99
N GLY A 122 -22.56 11.97 -12.90
CA GLY A 122 -22.85 12.02 -14.32
C GLY A 122 -21.71 11.44 -15.13
N VAL A 123 -22.06 10.62 -16.11
CA VAL A 123 -21.20 9.89 -17.06
C VAL A 123 -20.08 10.73 -17.71
N GLY A 124 -20.11 12.07 -17.59
CA GLY A 124 -19.04 12.98 -18.00
C GLY A 124 -17.75 12.95 -17.17
N GLY A 125 -17.80 12.64 -15.88
CA GLY A 125 -16.59 12.60 -15.03
C GLY A 125 -15.59 11.52 -15.45
N ARG A 126 -16.09 10.36 -15.89
CA ARG A 126 -15.26 9.26 -16.42
C ARG A 126 -14.58 9.64 -17.73
N LEU A 127 -15.22 10.46 -18.57
CA LEU A 127 -14.65 10.92 -19.84
C LEU A 127 -13.49 11.90 -19.63
N PHE A 128 -13.57 12.75 -18.60
CA PHE A 128 -12.50 13.67 -18.25
C PHE A 128 -11.24 12.92 -17.79
N TRP A 129 -11.41 11.89 -16.96
CA TRP A 129 -10.31 11.02 -16.52
C TRP A 129 -9.72 10.17 -17.66
N VAL A 130 -10.54 9.71 -18.61
CA VAL A 130 -10.06 8.98 -19.81
C VAL A 130 -9.31 9.91 -20.77
N ALA A 131 -9.79 11.13 -21.01
CA ALA A 131 -9.11 12.10 -21.87
C ALA A 131 -7.77 12.55 -21.26
N LEU A 132 -7.71 12.74 -19.94
CA LEU A 132 -6.49 13.10 -19.22
C LEU A 132 -5.48 11.93 -19.23
N GLY A 133 -5.94 10.69 -19.10
CA GLY A 133 -5.10 9.49 -19.20
C GLY A 133 -4.57 9.23 -20.62
N LEU A 134 -5.38 9.45 -21.65
CA LEU A 134 -4.99 9.23 -23.05
C LEU A 134 -3.92 10.24 -23.52
N GLY A 135 -4.00 11.49 -23.05
CA GLY A 135 -3.01 12.53 -23.36
C GLY A 135 -1.60 12.19 -22.88
N VAL A 136 -1.47 11.60 -21.69
CA VAL A 136 -0.16 11.20 -21.12
C VAL A 136 0.44 10.02 -21.89
N CYS A 137 -0.37 9.02 -22.28
CA CYS A 137 0.11 7.86 -23.03
C CYS A 137 0.64 8.20 -24.43
N VAL A 138 0.02 9.15 -25.13
CA VAL A 138 0.45 9.57 -26.49
C VAL A 138 1.78 10.32 -26.46
N VAL A 139 2.01 11.17 -25.46
CA VAL A 139 3.29 11.91 -25.31
C VAL A 139 4.45 10.95 -25.00
N VAL A 140 4.23 9.98 -24.12
CA VAL A 140 5.25 8.97 -23.79
C VAL A 140 5.53 8.05 -24.99
N GLY A 141 4.49 7.58 -25.69
CA GLY A 141 4.62 6.75 -26.89
C GLY A 141 5.37 7.47 -28.03
N GLY A 142 5.08 8.76 -28.25
CA GLY A 142 5.76 9.58 -29.25
C GLY A 142 7.25 9.82 -28.93
N ALA A 143 7.58 10.06 -27.67
CA ALA A 143 8.97 10.22 -27.23
C ALA A 143 9.79 8.92 -27.39
N VAL A 144 9.20 7.77 -27.05
CA VAL A 144 9.86 6.46 -27.23
C VAL A 144 9.99 6.10 -28.71
N GLY A 145 8.94 6.31 -29.51
CA GLY A 145 8.95 6.02 -30.94
C GLY A 145 9.98 6.82 -31.74
N THR A 146 10.15 8.11 -31.42
CA THR A 146 11.17 8.97 -32.06
C THR A 146 12.59 8.55 -31.71
N VAL A 147 12.85 8.18 -30.44
CA VAL A 147 14.17 7.67 -30.00
C VAL A 147 14.50 6.34 -30.67
N VAL A 148 13.56 5.41 -30.78
CA VAL A 148 13.77 4.11 -31.44
C VAL A 148 14.02 4.28 -32.94
N ARG A 149 13.28 5.15 -33.62
CA ARG A 149 13.49 5.40 -35.05
C ARG A 149 14.85 6.04 -35.34
N ARG A 150 15.31 6.95 -34.47
CA ARG A 150 16.62 7.60 -34.58
C ARG A 150 17.79 6.64 -34.33
N ARG A 151 17.57 5.57 -33.57
CA ARG A 151 18.54 4.49 -33.31
C ARG A 151 18.59 3.42 -34.41
N ARG A 152 17.56 3.32 -35.24
CA ARG A 152 17.48 2.35 -36.36
C ARG A 152 17.85 2.96 -37.72
N GLY A 153 18.08 4.27 -37.77
CA GLY A 153 18.55 5.01 -38.95
C GLY A 153 20.00 5.52 -38.83
N ALA A 154 20.75 4.98 -37.87
CA ALA A 154 22.20 5.13 -37.72
C ALA A 154 22.84 3.75 -37.86
#